data_AF-A0A6P4DZL1-F1
#
_entry.id   AF-A0A6P4DZL1-F1
#
_cell.length_a   1.000
_cell.length_b   1.000
_cell.length_c   1.000
_cell.angle_alpha   90.00
_cell.angle_beta   90.00
_cell.angle_gamma   90.00
#
_symmetry.space_group_name_H-M   'P 1'
#
loop_
_entity.id
_entity.type
_entity.pdbx_description
1 polymer ?
#
loop_
_entity_poly.entity_id
_entity_poly.type
_entity_poly.pdbx_seq_one_letter_code
_entity_poly.pdbx_strand_id
1 'polypeptide(L)'
;MAVSAEIERVMGQGNCLMPDINISQGDLANPCEGVVTKILVHYLKCFGFRLDPPYKTGSELAHSSREGRVFLIRLCRQVERIIQISFPNKTYTYVDIIKPAVKKTLSTLSYLFNYLAYYKVFKKKVLGPVEETIKLKDSLTAEIKAKSLQLEQRRQKADTVESDRKDCEVAINQLKKELQDTQAKLHQLKKSCSEHVNGLELLEQEEIELGKRICHWEQLVVEDSQVMELRNKIKVASSHVESCKAELASKEQVTNEHRRVIEASQQAATALEKATAALAPSKLEDYKESTKQLEAMGKQVPTLEASYQQRRQDSELKKKEISSCDQQYDTRKQKHDSEDRKLQKQLEQLQVDLRDRKSRMEDLETVVMELNQRNLGLEQLHGILSEHLCEALGENWQINST
;
A
#
# COMPACT_ATOMS: atom_id res chain seq x y z
N MET A 1 31.70 61.06 -28.37
CA MET A 1 30.84 60.83 -27.19
C MET A 1 29.75 59.77 -27.43
N ALA A 2 28.96 59.83 -28.52
CA ALA A 2 27.86 58.87 -28.77
C ALA A 2 28.27 57.38 -28.87
N VAL A 3 29.42 57.06 -29.48
CA VAL A 3 29.89 55.67 -29.64
C VAL A 3 30.33 55.04 -28.31
N SER A 4 30.90 55.82 -27.39
CA SER A 4 31.32 55.32 -26.08
C SER A 4 30.13 54.89 -25.22
N ALA A 5 29.07 55.69 -25.20
CA ALA A 5 27.83 55.36 -24.50
C ALA A 5 27.12 54.13 -25.10
N GLU A 6 27.21 53.94 -26.42
CA GLU A 6 26.69 52.74 -27.07
C GLU A 6 27.50 51.49 -26.73
N ILE A 7 28.83 51.58 -26.67
CA ILE A 7 29.71 50.50 -26.21
C ILE A 7 29.35 50.08 -24.79
N GLU A 8 29.22 51.02 -23.86
CA GLU A 8 28.87 50.73 -22.45
C GLU A 8 27.53 50.03 -22.32
N ARG A 9 26.52 50.49 -23.07
CA ARG A 9 25.19 49.89 -23.09
C ARG A 9 25.21 48.46 -23.62
N VAL A 10 25.87 48.21 -24.76
CA VAL A 10 25.97 46.87 -25.36
C VAL A 10 26.77 45.93 -24.47
N MET A 11 27.87 46.43 -23.88
CA MET A 11 28.69 45.70 -22.92
C MET A 11 27.88 45.29 -21.68
N GLY A 12 27.16 46.24 -21.08
CA GLY A 12 26.32 45.98 -19.91
C GLY A 12 25.23 44.96 -20.19
N GLN A 13 24.54 45.07 -21.33
CA GLN A 13 23.54 44.09 -21.77
C GLN A 13 24.16 42.70 -22.01
N GLY A 14 25.29 42.66 -22.73
CA GLY A 14 25.99 41.43 -23.05
C GLY A 14 26.44 40.68 -21.81
N ASN A 15 27.09 41.37 -20.85
CA ASN A 15 27.56 40.77 -19.60
C ASN A 15 26.42 40.40 -18.66
N CYS A 16 25.29 41.12 -18.68
CA CYS A 16 24.11 40.73 -17.92
C CYS A 16 23.43 39.47 -18.51
N LEU A 17 23.36 39.36 -19.83
CA LEU A 17 22.70 38.24 -20.51
C LEU A 17 23.61 37.03 -20.65
N MET A 18 24.92 37.22 -20.70
CA MET A 18 25.92 36.18 -20.91
C MET A 18 27.12 36.46 -19.98
N PRO A 19 27.03 36.13 -18.70
CA PRO A 19 28.09 36.48 -17.74
C PRO A 19 29.43 35.80 -18.05
N ASP A 20 29.41 34.61 -18.68
CA ASP A 20 30.60 33.80 -18.93
C ASP A 20 31.55 34.38 -20.00
N ILE A 21 31.09 35.34 -20.81
CA ILE A 21 31.90 35.87 -21.91
C ILE A 21 32.83 37.02 -21.49
N ASN A 22 32.43 37.78 -20.47
CA ASN A 22 33.08 38.98 -19.95
C ASN A 22 33.58 39.92 -21.06
N ILE A 23 32.65 40.55 -21.78
CA ILE A 23 32.93 41.53 -22.85
C ILE A 23 33.53 42.78 -22.21
N SER A 24 34.71 43.19 -22.68
CA SER A 24 35.36 44.42 -22.25
C SER A 24 35.08 45.59 -23.21
N GLN A 25 35.37 46.82 -22.75
CA GLN A 25 35.26 48.01 -23.60
C GLN A 25 36.19 47.94 -24.82
N GLY A 26 37.40 47.38 -24.66
CA GLY A 26 38.39 47.23 -25.72
C GLY A 26 37.90 46.29 -26.83
N ASP A 27 37.20 45.21 -26.46
CA ASP A 27 36.63 44.23 -27.39
C ASP A 27 35.61 44.85 -28.36
N LEU A 28 34.86 45.86 -27.90
CA LEU A 28 33.84 46.53 -28.70
C LEU A 28 34.35 47.81 -29.39
N ALA A 29 35.36 48.46 -28.81
CA ALA A 29 36.02 49.61 -29.42
C ALA A 29 36.83 49.23 -30.66
N ASN A 30 37.47 48.05 -30.64
CA ASN A 30 38.24 47.49 -31.75
C ASN A 30 37.87 46.01 -31.94
N PRO A 31 36.69 45.70 -32.51
CA PRO A 31 36.25 44.33 -32.65
C PRO A 31 37.19 43.56 -33.58
N CYS A 32 37.49 42.32 -33.21
CA CYS A 32 38.22 41.38 -34.04
C CYS A 32 37.34 40.15 -34.32
N GLU A 33 37.71 39.37 -35.33
CA GLU A 33 37.00 38.14 -35.70
C GLU A 33 36.84 37.19 -34.51
N GLY A 34 37.90 37.00 -33.72
CA GLY A 34 37.88 36.13 -32.55
C GLY A 34 36.87 36.58 -31.49
N VAL A 35 36.82 37.88 -31.19
CA VAL A 35 35.88 38.48 -30.25
C VAL A 35 34.44 38.33 -30.74
N VAL A 36 34.16 38.72 -31.99
CA VAL A 36 32.79 38.65 -32.55
C VAL A 36 32.33 37.19 -32.62
N THR A 37 33.19 36.28 -33.05
CA THR A 37 32.89 34.84 -33.09
C THR A 37 32.59 34.30 -31.70
N LYS A 38 33.42 34.64 -30.70
CA LYS A 38 33.19 34.26 -29.29
C LYS A 38 31.81 34.73 -28.84
N ILE A 39 31.45 35.99 -29.09
CA ILE A 39 30.15 36.56 -28.71
C ILE A 39 28.99 35.84 -29.38
N LEU A 40 29.05 35.61 -30.70
CA LEU A 40 27.97 34.96 -31.43
C LEU A 40 27.80 33.48 -31.06
N VAL A 41 28.88 32.76 -30.75
CA VAL A 41 28.81 31.37 -30.28
C VAL A 41 28.12 31.29 -28.93
N HIS A 42 28.49 32.14 -27.96
CA HIS A 42 27.86 32.17 -26.64
C HIS A 42 26.39 32.60 -26.72
N TYR A 43 26.11 33.56 -27.60
CA TYR A 43 24.75 33.98 -27.90
C TYR A 43 23.87 32.81 -28.35
N LEU A 44 24.32 32.02 -29.32
CA LEU A 44 23.57 30.86 -29.79
C LEU A 44 23.48 29.74 -28.75
N LYS A 45 24.52 29.53 -27.93
CA LYS A 45 24.47 28.58 -26.80
C LYS A 45 23.33 28.90 -25.82
N CYS A 46 22.96 30.17 -25.65
CA CYS A 46 21.82 30.56 -24.80
C CYS A 46 20.45 30.04 -25.31
N PHE A 47 20.35 29.70 -26.60
CA PHE A 47 19.16 29.07 -27.18
C PHE A 47 19.25 27.53 -27.20
N GLY A 48 20.32 26.95 -26.66
CA GLY A 48 20.54 25.50 -26.59
C GLY A 48 21.28 24.90 -27.80
N PHE A 49 21.81 25.71 -28.71
CA PHE A 49 22.64 25.21 -29.80
C PHE A 49 23.98 24.68 -29.29
N ARG A 50 24.33 23.44 -29.65
CA ARG A 50 25.66 22.86 -29.39
C ARG A 50 26.62 23.31 -30.47
N LEU A 51 27.44 24.32 -30.16
CA LEU A 51 28.39 24.94 -31.08
C LEU A 51 29.79 24.89 -30.49
N ASP A 52 30.66 24.10 -31.12
CA ASP A 52 32.06 24.02 -30.75
C ASP A 52 32.90 24.40 -31.97
N PRO A 53 33.63 25.54 -31.90
CA PRO A 53 34.51 25.95 -32.98
C PRO A 53 35.60 24.89 -33.23
N PRO A 54 35.93 24.56 -34.50
CA PRO A 54 36.94 23.55 -34.82
C PRO A 54 38.39 24.03 -34.57
N TYR A 55 38.58 25.19 -33.94
CA TYR A 55 39.86 25.83 -33.67
C TYR A 55 39.88 26.36 -32.24
N LYS A 56 41.08 26.43 -31.62
CA LYS A 56 41.26 27.03 -30.30
C LYS A 56 40.91 28.52 -30.38
N THR A 57 39.94 28.95 -29.60
CA THR A 57 39.53 30.36 -29.51
C THR A 57 40.73 31.19 -29.05
N GLY A 58 41.34 31.96 -29.98
CA GLY A 58 42.52 32.79 -29.71
C GLY A 58 43.81 32.40 -30.46
N SER A 59 43.81 31.37 -31.31
CA SER A 59 44.97 30.99 -32.13
C SER A 59 44.64 31.03 -33.61
N GLU A 60 45.37 31.89 -34.35
CA GLU A 60 45.26 32.19 -35.79
C GLU A 60 43.85 32.52 -36.32
N LEU A 61 43.82 33.30 -37.39
CA LEU A 61 42.59 33.74 -38.06
C LEU A 61 41.75 32.51 -38.44
N ALA A 62 40.57 32.33 -37.87
CA ALA A 62 39.75 31.14 -38.12
C ALA A 62 39.34 30.99 -39.60
N HIS A 63 39.35 32.09 -40.35
CA HIS A 63 39.19 32.06 -41.80
C HIS A 63 40.37 31.49 -42.61
N SER A 64 41.51 31.18 -41.97
CA SER A 64 42.68 30.60 -42.65
C SER A 64 42.46 29.14 -43.05
N SER A 65 41.69 28.38 -42.26
CA SER A 65 41.35 26.98 -42.54
C SER A 65 40.02 26.82 -43.29
N ARG A 66 39.86 25.71 -44.01
CA ARG A 66 38.58 25.40 -44.69
C ARG A 66 37.47 25.17 -43.69
N GLU A 67 37.74 24.40 -42.64
CA GLU A 67 36.81 24.03 -41.57
C GLU A 67 36.36 25.27 -40.80
N GLY A 68 37.27 26.19 -40.50
CA GLY A 68 36.96 27.44 -39.83
C GLY A 68 36.09 28.37 -40.70
N ARG A 69 36.37 28.50 -42.00
CA ARG A 69 35.50 29.25 -42.93
C ARG A 69 34.09 28.67 -42.98
N VAL A 70 33.94 27.35 -43.09
CA VAL A 70 32.62 26.70 -43.11
C VAL A 70 31.87 26.94 -41.80
N PHE A 71 32.55 26.86 -40.66
CA PHE A 71 31.97 27.16 -39.36
C PHE A 71 31.46 28.60 -39.29
N LEU A 72 32.29 29.57 -39.67
CA LEU A 72 31.94 30.99 -39.66
C LEU A 72 30.77 31.31 -40.62
N ILE A 73 30.69 30.66 -41.79
CA ILE A 73 29.55 30.79 -42.71
C ILE A 73 28.26 30.27 -42.05
N ARG A 74 28.31 29.12 -41.37
CA ARG A 74 27.15 28.55 -40.67
C ARG A 74 26.72 29.45 -39.51
N LEU A 75 27.68 29.94 -38.72
CA LEU A 75 27.47 30.87 -37.63
C LEU A 75 26.79 32.15 -38.15
N CYS A 76 27.34 32.74 -39.22
CA CYS A 76 26.77 33.91 -39.88
C CYS A 76 25.33 33.70 -40.31
N ARG A 77 25.04 32.61 -41.03
CA ARG A 77 23.68 32.30 -41.51
C ARG A 77 22.70 32.14 -40.37
N GLN A 78 23.12 31.51 -39.27
CA GLN A 78 22.25 31.32 -38.11
C GLN A 78 21.95 32.65 -37.41
N VAL A 79 22.95 33.51 -37.26
CA VAL A 79 22.81 34.84 -36.67
C VAL A 79 21.95 35.74 -37.56
N GLU A 80 22.17 35.72 -38.87
CA GLU A 80 21.38 36.46 -39.86
C GLU A 80 19.91 36.08 -39.80
N ARG A 81 19.59 34.77 -39.78
CA ARG A 81 18.20 34.29 -39.62
C ARG A 81 17.54 34.85 -38.36
N ILE A 82 18.27 34.90 -37.24
CA ILE A 82 17.72 35.44 -35.98
C ILE A 82 17.49 36.94 -36.09
N ILE A 83 18.41 37.68 -36.69
CA ILE A 83 18.23 39.12 -36.94
C ILE A 83 16.99 39.37 -37.80
N GLN A 84 16.81 38.58 -38.86
CA GLN A 84 15.68 38.69 -39.79
C GLN A 84 14.32 38.41 -39.15
N ILE A 85 14.25 37.69 -38.02
CA ILE A 85 12.99 37.50 -37.27
C ILE A 85 12.44 38.85 -36.80
N SER A 86 13.31 39.73 -36.29
CA SER A 86 12.91 41.04 -35.77
C SER A 86 13.11 42.18 -36.78
N PHE A 87 14.05 42.01 -37.72
CA PHE A 87 14.44 43.03 -38.68
C PHE A 87 14.68 42.41 -40.07
N PRO A 88 13.62 42.10 -40.84
CA PRO A 88 13.72 41.39 -42.12
C PRO A 88 14.64 42.06 -43.16
N ASN A 89 14.73 43.39 -43.11
CA ASN A 89 15.52 44.19 -44.05
C ASN A 89 17.00 44.35 -43.66
N LYS A 90 17.43 43.79 -42.53
CA LYS A 90 18.82 43.86 -42.07
C LYS A 90 19.58 42.63 -42.56
N THR A 91 20.74 42.87 -43.17
CA THR A 91 21.64 41.82 -43.64
C THR A 91 22.86 41.71 -42.72
N TYR A 92 23.25 40.47 -42.43
CA TYR A 92 24.45 40.16 -41.68
C TYR A 92 25.22 39.09 -42.44
N THR A 93 26.41 39.46 -42.91
CA THR A 93 27.17 38.71 -43.90
C THR A 93 28.47 38.21 -43.31
N TYR A 94 29.09 37.25 -44.01
CA TYR A 94 30.36 36.67 -43.60
C TYR A 94 31.46 37.73 -43.37
N VAL A 95 31.46 38.79 -44.18
CA VAL A 95 32.42 39.92 -44.07
C VAL A 95 32.30 40.62 -42.72
N ASP A 96 31.10 40.69 -42.16
CA ASP A 96 30.84 41.36 -40.88
C ASP A 96 31.46 40.62 -39.68
N ILE A 97 31.83 39.34 -39.86
CA ILE A 97 32.56 38.55 -38.87
C ILE A 97 34.07 38.65 -39.07
N ILE A 98 34.56 38.49 -40.31
CA ILE A 98 36.01 38.48 -40.59
C ILE A 98 36.66 39.87 -40.60
N LYS A 99 35.88 40.92 -40.89
CA LYS A 99 36.29 42.32 -40.92
C LYS A 99 35.24 43.17 -40.20
N PRO A 100 35.10 43.01 -38.87
CA PRO A 100 34.04 43.64 -38.13
C PRO A 100 34.23 45.15 -38.07
N ALA A 101 33.19 45.90 -38.46
CA ALA A 101 33.16 47.35 -38.36
C ALA A 101 32.45 47.77 -37.07
N VAL A 102 33.11 48.59 -36.24
CA VAL A 102 32.64 49.03 -34.91
C VAL A 102 31.14 49.35 -34.87
N LYS A 103 30.68 50.28 -35.72
CA LYS A 103 29.26 50.70 -35.75
C LYS A 103 28.30 49.55 -36.09
N LYS A 104 28.66 48.70 -37.06
CA LYS A 104 27.81 47.59 -37.50
C LYS A 104 27.78 46.47 -36.48
N THR A 105 28.91 46.20 -35.83
CA THR A 105 29.02 45.23 -34.72
C THR A 105 28.15 45.68 -33.55
N LEU A 106 28.26 46.92 -33.10
CA LEU A 106 27.45 47.46 -32.00
C LEU A 106 25.94 47.41 -32.30
N SER A 107 25.53 47.83 -33.49
CA SER A 107 24.12 47.78 -33.89
C SER A 107 23.61 46.34 -33.95
N THR A 108 24.39 45.42 -34.54
CA THR A 108 24.02 44.01 -34.63
C THR A 108 23.90 43.37 -33.25
N LEU A 109 24.87 43.57 -32.37
CA LEU A 109 24.85 43.04 -31.00
C LEU A 109 23.68 43.61 -30.20
N SER A 110 23.35 44.90 -30.39
CA SER A 110 22.16 45.50 -29.76
C SER A 110 20.88 44.76 -30.13
N TYR A 111 20.67 44.44 -31.42
CA TYR A 111 19.49 43.70 -31.88
C TYR A 111 19.46 42.29 -31.31
N LEU A 112 20.60 41.59 -31.35
CA LEU A 112 20.72 40.23 -30.84
C LEU A 112 20.44 40.19 -29.33
N PHE A 113 21.10 41.05 -28.55
CA PHE A 113 20.93 41.07 -27.09
C PHE A 113 19.52 41.44 -26.69
N ASN A 114 18.87 42.37 -27.40
CA ASN A 114 17.47 42.67 -27.18
C ASN A 114 16.57 41.43 -27.41
N TYR A 115 16.79 40.70 -28.50
CA TYR A 115 16.06 39.46 -28.77
C TYR A 115 16.33 38.37 -27.73
N LEU A 116 17.57 38.21 -27.27
CA LEU A 116 17.92 37.27 -26.21
C LEU A 116 17.29 37.65 -24.86
N ALA A 117 17.23 38.94 -24.53
CA ALA A 117 16.52 39.41 -23.34
C ALA A 117 15.03 39.05 -23.40
N TYR A 118 14.38 39.30 -24.54
CA TYR A 118 13.01 38.87 -24.81
C TYR A 118 12.86 37.35 -24.65
N TYR A 119 13.73 36.57 -25.30
CA TYR A 119 13.69 35.11 -25.24
C TYR A 119 13.84 34.57 -23.81
N LYS A 120 14.75 35.13 -23.00
CA LYS A 120 14.91 34.71 -21.60
C LYS A 120 13.68 35.01 -20.76
N VAL A 121 13.05 36.18 -20.96
CA VAL A 121 11.79 36.52 -20.28
C VAL A 121 10.67 35.60 -20.75
N PHE A 122 10.53 35.36 -22.05
CA PHE A 122 9.54 34.47 -22.63
C PHE A 122 9.71 33.02 -22.13
N LYS A 123 10.94 32.50 -22.15
CA LYS A 123 11.26 31.16 -21.64
C LYS A 123 10.89 31.03 -20.15
N LYS A 124 11.21 32.03 -19.33
CA LYS A 124 10.90 32.00 -17.90
C LYS A 124 9.40 32.17 -17.62
N LYS A 125 8.73 33.13 -18.26
CA LYS A 125 7.35 33.52 -17.93
C LYS A 125 6.29 32.71 -18.67
N VAL A 126 6.60 32.16 -19.84
CA VAL A 126 5.64 31.44 -20.68
C VAL A 126 5.99 29.96 -20.72
N LEU A 127 7.22 29.58 -21.11
CA LEU A 127 7.58 28.17 -21.23
C LEU A 127 7.72 27.48 -19.86
N GLY A 128 8.28 28.15 -18.85
CA GLY A 128 8.44 27.61 -17.50
C GLY A 128 7.13 27.09 -16.88
N PRO A 129 6.07 27.92 -16.78
CA PRO A 129 4.78 27.46 -16.26
C PRO A 129 4.14 26.34 -17.08
N VAL A 130 4.34 26.33 -18.40
CA VAL A 130 3.84 25.26 -19.27
C VAL A 130 4.58 23.95 -18.99
N GLU A 131 5.91 23.98 -18.84
CA GLU A 131 6.71 22.81 -18.47
C GLU A 131 6.31 22.26 -17.09
N GLU A 132 6.06 23.13 -16.12
CA GLU A 132 5.57 22.74 -14.79
C GLU A 132 4.18 22.10 -14.87
N THR A 133 3.28 22.67 -15.67
CA THR A 133 1.92 22.13 -15.89
C THR A 133 1.97 20.74 -16.54
N ILE A 134 2.87 20.55 -17.53
CA ILE A 134 3.08 19.25 -18.18
C ILE A 134 3.59 18.22 -17.16
N LYS A 135 4.60 18.58 -16.35
CA LYS A 135 5.13 17.69 -15.29
C LYS A 135 4.05 17.31 -14.28
N LEU A 136 3.21 18.26 -13.87
CA LEU A 136 2.10 18.00 -12.95
C LEU A 136 1.08 17.04 -13.57
N LYS A 137 0.68 17.27 -14.82
CA LYS A 137 -0.23 16.38 -15.55
C LYS A 137 0.33 14.96 -15.64
N ASP A 138 1.61 14.81 -15.96
CA ASP A 138 2.26 13.50 -16.07
C ASP A 138 2.30 12.77 -14.71
N SER A 139 2.59 13.51 -13.63
CA SER A 139 2.55 12.99 -12.25
C SER A 139 1.15 12.51 -11.86
N LEU A 140 0.13 13.33 -12.08
CA LEU A 140 -1.27 12.98 -11.78
C LEU A 140 -1.74 11.78 -12.62
N THR A 141 -1.35 11.72 -13.89
CA THR A 141 -1.68 10.58 -14.77
C THR A 141 -1.05 9.28 -14.26
N ALA A 142 0.18 9.33 -13.75
CA ALA A 142 0.84 8.18 -13.15
C ALA A 142 0.15 7.74 -11.85
N GLU A 143 -0.25 8.69 -11.00
CA GLU A 143 -0.99 8.39 -9.77
C GLU A 143 -2.36 7.76 -10.04
N ILE A 144 -3.12 8.31 -11.00
CA ILE A 144 -4.41 7.73 -11.42
C ILE A 144 -4.21 6.29 -11.89
N LYS A 145 -3.21 6.01 -12.74
CA LYS A 145 -2.93 4.64 -13.19
C LYS A 145 -2.60 3.70 -12.04
N ALA A 146 -1.80 4.14 -11.08
CA ALA A 146 -1.46 3.35 -9.90
C ALA A 146 -2.69 3.06 -9.01
N LYS A 147 -3.53 4.07 -8.77
CA LYS A 147 -4.77 3.91 -7.99
C LYS A 147 -5.78 3.01 -8.69
N SER A 148 -5.95 3.14 -10.00
CA SER A 148 -6.83 2.25 -10.79
C SER A 148 -6.39 0.79 -10.71
N LEU A 149 -5.08 0.51 -10.79
CA LEU A 149 -4.56 -0.84 -10.63
C LEU A 149 -4.82 -1.38 -9.22
N GLN A 150 -4.61 -0.57 -8.18
CA GLN A 150 -4.87 -0.95 -6.80
C GLN A 150 -6.36 -1.25 -6.56
N LEU A 151 -7.26 -0.46 -7.15
CA LEU A 151 -8.71 -0.68 -7.06
C LEU A 151 -9.12 -1.99 -7.75
N GLU A 152 -8.58 -2.27 -8.93
CA GLU A 152 -8.88 -3.51 -9.66
C GLU A 152 -8.41 -4.75 -8.87
N GLN A 153 -7.22 -4.70 -8.27
CA GLN A 153 -6.73 -5.77 -7.39
C GLN A 153 -7.63 -5.96 -6.15
N ARG A 154 -8.14 -4.88 -5.56
CA ARG A 154 -9.07 -4.96 -4.43
C ARG A 154 -10.40 -5.56 -4.84
N ARG A 155 -10.90 -5.22 -6.03
CA ARG A 155 -12.13 -5.78 -6.58
C ARG A 155 -12.01 -7.29 -6.77
N GLN A 156 -10.94 -7.75 -7.44
CA GLN A 156 -10.68 -9.18 -7.62
C GLN A 156 -10.61 -9.94 -6.29
N LYS A 157 -9.95 -9.36 -5.26
CA LYS A 157 -9.93 -9.95 -3.91
C LYS A 157 -11.30 -9.99 -3.25
N ALA A 158 -12.13 -8.95 -3.43
CA ALA A 158 -13.48 -8.92 -2.90
C ALA A 158 -14.34 -10.00 -3.56
N ASP A 159 -14.23 -10.15 -4.88
CA ASP A 159 -14.96 -11.17 -5.65
C ASP A 159 -14.57 -12.60 -5.18
N THR A 160 -13.28 -12.85 -4.91
CA THR A 160 -12.84 -14.14 -4.35
C THR A 160 -13.39 -14.38 -2.94
N VAL A 161 -13.37 -13.37 -2.07
CA VAL A 161 -13.92 -13.49 -0.70
C VAL A 161 -15.43 -13.73 -0.73
N GLU A 162 -16.16 -13.11 -1.68
CA GLU A 162 -17.59 -13.35 -1.83
C GLU A 162 -17.89 -14.78 -2.31
N SER A 163 -17.07 -15.32 -3.22
CA SER A 163 -17.17 -16.73 -3.63
C SER A 163 -16.93 -17.66 -2.45
N ASP A 164 -15.83 -17.48 -1.71
CA ASP A 164 -15.48 -18.30 -0.55
C ASP A 164 -16.57 -18.24 0.53
N ARG A 165 -17.17 -17.06 0.73
CA ARG A 165 -18.30 -16.88 1.65
C ARG A 165 -19.50 -17.74 1.23
N LYS A 166 -19.86 -17.74 -0.06
CA LYS A 166 -20.98 -18.55 -0.58
C LYS A 166 -20.71 -20.04 -0.38
N ASP A 167 -19.49 -20.50 -0.66
CA ASP A 167 -19.10 -21.90 -0.46
C ASP A 167 -19.17 -22.31 1.02
N CYS A 168 -18.69 -21.44 1.92
CA CYS A 168 -18.81 -21.66 3.35
C CYS A 168 -20.27 -21.69 3.82
N GLU A 169 -21.13 -20.83 3.28
CA GLU A 169 -22.56 -20.79 3.59
C GLU A 169 -23.28 -22.09 3.16
N VAL A 170 -22.93 -22.62 1.97
CA VAL A 170 -23.40 -23.93 1.50
C VAL A 170 -22.95 -25.05 2.45
N ALA A 171 -21.65 -25.06 2.83
CA ALA A 171 -21.10 -26.07 3.73
C ALA A 171 -21.75 -26.03 5.13
N ILE A 172 -22.00 -24.85 5.69
CA ILE A 172 -22.69 -24.68 6.98
C ILE A 172 -24.11 -25.25 6.90
N ASN A 173 -24.84 -24.97 5.82
CA ASN A 173 -26.20 -25.48 5.66
C ASN A 173 -26.23 -27.00 5.54
N GLN A 174 -25.25 -27.59 4.85
CA GLN A 174 -25.10 -29.04 4.75
C GLN A 174 -24.81 -29.68 6.12
N LEU A 175 -23.85 -29.13 6.88
CA LEU A 175 -23.54 -29.61 8.23
C LEU A 175 -24.73 -29.49 9.20
N LYS A 176 -25.52 -28.42 9.09
CA LYS A 176 -26.77 -28.28 9.89
C LYS A 176 -27.76 -29.39 9.59
N LYS A 177 -27.91 -29.76 8.31
CA LYS A 177 -28.79 -30.86 7.90
C LYS A 177 -28.30 -32.20 8.45
N GLU A 178 -27.00 -32.48 8.31
CA GLU A 178 -26.39 -33.70 8.85
C GLU A 178 -26.50 -33.79 10.38
N LEU A 179 -26.37 -32.66 11.08
CA LEU A 179 -26.60 -32.59 12.52
C LEU A 179 -28.04 -32.95 12.89
N GLN A 180 -29.03 -32.42 12.18
CA GLN A 180 -30.44 -32.76 12.42
C GLN A 180 -30.71 -34.24 12.17
N ASP A 181 -30.18 -34.80 11.07
CA ASP A 181 -30.36 -36.22 10.73
C ASP A 181 -29.69 -37.14 11.75
N THR A 182 -28.49 -36.80 12.22
CA THR A 182 -27.79 -37.57 13.26
C THR A 182 -28.48 -37.46 14.62
N GLN A 183 -29.01 -36.29 14.97
CA GLN A 183 -29.76 -36.09 16.20
C GLN A 183 -31.07 -36.88 16.19
N ALA A 184 -31.76 -36.98 15.05
CA ALA A 184 -32.94 -37.83 14.87
C ALA A 184 -32.59 -39.32 15.05
N LYS A 185 -31.51 -39.80 14.43
CA LYS A 185 -31.02 -41.18 14.59
C LYS A 185 -30.66 -41.51 16.04
N LEU A 186 -29.99 -40.59 16.73
CA LEU A 186 -29.64 -40.74 18.15
C LEU A 186 -30.89 -40.84 19.03
N HIS A 187 -31.92 -40.03 18.74
CA HIS A 187 -33.18 -40.08 19.48
C HIS A 187 -33.87 -41.44 19.30
N GLN A 188 -33.85 -41.98 18.08
CA GLN A 188 -34.41 -43.29 17.76
C GLN A 188 -33.66 -44.43 18.48
N LEU A 189 -32.33 -44.39 18.48
CA LEU A 189 -31.49 -45.33 19.24
C LEU A 189 -31.75 -45.25 20.75
N LYS A 190 -31.89 -44.04 21.29
CA LYS A 190 -32.19 -43.85 22.72
C LYS A 190 -33.52 -44.47 23.11
N LYS A 191 -34.54 -44.35 22.25
CA LYS A 191 -35.84 -44.99 22.45
C LYS A 191 -35.72 -46.52 22.43
N SER A 192 -35.03 -47.08 21.44
CA SER A 192 -34.79 -48.54 21.36
C SER A 192 -34.00 -49.06 22.56
N CYS A 193 -32.97 -48.34 23.03
CA CYS A 193 -32.26 -48.69 24.26
C CYS A 193 -33.19 -48.71 25.48
N SER A 194 -34.08 -47.72 25.63
CA SER A 194 -35.02 -47.72 26.76
C SER A 194 -36.01 -48.89 26.71
N GLU A 195 -36.44 -49.30 25.51
CA GLU A 195 -37.28 -50.48 25.33
C GLU A 195 -36.53 -51.78 25.72
N HIS A 196 -35.25 -51.89 25.35
CA HIS A 196 -34.40 -53.02 25.75
C HIS A 196 -34.12 -53.07 27.25
N VAL A 197 -33.88 -51.92 27.91
CA VAL A 197 -33.69 -51.85 29.36
C VAL A 197 -34.94 -52.33 30.10
N ASN A 198 -36.12 -51.85 29.71
CA ASN A 198 -37.38 -52.31 30.30
C ASN A 198 -37.62 -53.82 30.06
N GLY A 199 -37.21 -54.34 28.90
CA GLY A 199 -37.27 -55.78 28.61
C GLY A 199 -36.33 -56.63 29.48
N LEU A 200 -35.13 -56.12 29.78
CA LEU A 200 -34.18 -56.77 30.69
C LEU A 200 -34.72 -56.82 32.13
N GLU A 201 -35.31 -55.72 32.62
CA GLU A 201 -35.90 -55.69 33.98
C GLU A 201 -37.03 -56.72 34.13
N LEU A 202 -37.84 -56.94 33.08
CA LEU A 202 -38.88 -57.98 33.07
C LEU A 202 -38.30 -59.39 33.13
N LEU A 203 -37.25 -59.67 32.35
CA LEU A 203 -36.57 -60.97 32.37
C LEU A 203 -35.89 -61.25 33.72
N GLU A 204 -35.31 -60.22 34.34
CA GLU A 204 -34.70 -60.32 35.67
C GLU A 204 -35.76 -60.64 36.75
N GLN A 205 -36.96 -60.07 36.64
CA GLN A 205 -38.09 -60.44 37.50
C GLN A 205 -38.56 -61.89 37.29
N GLU A 206 -38.63 -62.37 36.04
CA GLU A 206 -38.95 -63.77 35.74
C GLU A 206 -37.89 -64.74 36.28
N GLU A 207 -36.60 -64.40 36.17
CA GLU A 207 -35.51 -65.21 36.73
C GLU A 207 -35.64 -65.34 38.26
N ILE A 208 -35.91 -64.22 38.94
CA ILE A 208 -36.11 -64.21 40.40
C ILE A 208 -37.31 -65.08 40.80
N GLU A 209 -38.41 -65.05 40.05
CA GLU A 209 -39.57 -65.92 40.32
C GLU A 209 -39.27 -67.40 40.07
N LEU A 210 -38.57 -67.72 38.98
CA LEU A 210 -38.14 -69.09 38.67
C LEU A 210 -37.17 -69.62 39.73
N GLY A 211 -36.21 -68.80 40.20
CA GLY A 211 -35.30 -69.13 41.28
C GLY A 211 -36.05 -69.45 42.59
N LYS A 212 -37.07 -68.66 42.94
CA LYS A 212 -37.94 -68.95 44.10
C LYS A 212 -38.68 -70.28 43.94
N ARG A 213 -39.19 -70.58 42.73
CA ARG A 213 -39.82 -71.87 42.43
C ARG A 213 -38.84 -73.02 42.56
N ILE A 214 -37.62 -72.91 42.02
CA ILE A 214 -36.59 -73.95 42.12
C ILE A 214 -36.26 -74.24 43.58
N CYS A 215 -36.00 -73.21 44.40
CA CYS A 215 -35.75 -73.39 45.83
C CYS A 215 -36.93 -74.05 46.57
N HIS A 216 -38.17 -73.75 46.17
CA HIS A 216 -39.36 -74.43 46.70
C HIS A 216 -39.41 -75.91 46.33
N TRP A 217 -39.05 -76.26 45.08
CA TRP A 217 -38.96 -77.65 44.64
C TRP A 217 -37.81 -78.40 45.31
N GLU A 218 -36.67 -77.75 45.54
CA GLU A 218 -35.52 -78.31 46.28
C GLU A 218 -35.86 -78.61 47.74
N GLN A 219 -36.74 -77.81 48.37
CA GLN A 219 -37.24 -78.05 49.74
C GLN A 219 -38.30 -79.17 49.84
N LEU A 220 -38.92 -79.55 48.71
CA LEU A 220 -39.91 -80.64 48.63
C LEU A 220 -39.28 -82.02 48.38
N VAL A 221 -37.99 -82.08 48.09
CA VAL A 221 -37.24 -83.34 47.95
C VAL A 221 -36.72 -83.76 49.33
N VAL A 222 -37.38 -84.77 49.91
CA VAL A 222 -36.97 -85.38 51.19
C VAL A 222 -35.72 -86.24 51.02
N GLU A 223 -34.79 -86.10 51.97
CA GLU A 223 -33.59 -86.91 52.14
C GLU A 223 -33.91 -88.40 52.35
N ASP A 224 -33.21 -89.23 51.58
CA ASP A 224 -33.35 -90.67 51.44
C ASP A 224 -32.85 -91.43 52.69
N SER A 225 -33.63 -91.36 53.77
CA SER A 225 -33.34 -91.98 55.08
C SER A 225 -33.39 -93.51 55.10
N GLN A 226 -33.72 -94.16 53.97
CA GLN A 226 -33.69 -95.62 53.80
C GLN A 226 -32.40 -96.15 53.12
N VAL A 227 -31.48 -95.27 52.72
CA VAL A 227 -30.17 -95.65 52.12
C VAL A 227 -29.07 -95.84 53.18
N MET A 228 -29.28 -95.34 54.40
CA MET A 228 -28.32 -95.42 55.52
C MET A 228 -28.13 -96.85 56.06
N GLU A 229 -29.14 -97.72 56.02
CA GLU A 229 -29.02 -99.12 56.47
C GLU A 229 -28.33 -100.04 55.45
N LEU A 230 -28.42 -99.72 54.15
CA LEU A 230 -27.68 -100.42 53.09
C LEU A 230 -26.18 -100.06 53.07
N ARG A 231 -25.82 -98.84 53.51
CA ARG A 231 -24.42 -98.38 53.61
C ARG A 231 -23.57 -99.14 54.64
N ASN A 232 -24.16 -99.69 55.69
CA ASN A 232 -23.42 -100.43 56.73
C ASN A 232 -23.00 -101.83 56.26
N LYS A 233 -23.76 -102.46 55.36
CA LYS A 233 -23.41 -103.77 54.76
C LYS A 233 -22.41 -103.64 53.60
N ILE A 234 -22.37 -102.48 52.95
CA ILE A 234 -21.41 -102.13 51.89
C ILE A 234 -20.01 -101.80 52.46
N LYS A 235 -19.92 -101.24 53.67
CA LYS A 235 -18.67 -100.81 54.33
C LYS A 235 -17.61 -101.91 54.51
N VAL A 236 -18.03 -103.16 54.62
CA VAL A 236 -17.12 -104.31 54.80
C VAL A 236 -16.63 -104.89 53.46
N ALA A 237 -17.39 -104.67 52.37
CA ALA A 237 -16.99 -105.06 51.01
C ALA A 237 -16.25 -103.92 50.26
N SER A 238 -16.45 -102.66 50.67
CA SER A 238 -15.83 -101.47 50.06
C SER A 238 -14.37 -101.25 50.42
N SER A 239 -13.84 -101.76 51.54
CA SER A 239 -12.43 -101.51 51.92
C SER A 239 -11.41 -102.13 50.95
N HIS A 240 -11.80 -103.16 50.19
CA HIS A 240 -10.93 -103.81 49.20
C HIS A 240 -11.19 -103.32 47.77
N VAL A 241 -12.35 -102.71 47.50
CA VAL A 241 -12.71 -102.12 46.20
C VAL A 241 -12.35 -100.63 46.12
N GLU A 242 -12.37 -99.88 47.23
CA GLU A 242 -11.95 -98.47 47.34
C GLU A 242 -10.48 -98.27 46.94
N SER A 243 -9.60 -99.21 47.28
CA SER A 243 -8.18 -99.13 46.89
C SER A 243 -7.98 -99.22 45.37
N CYS A 244 -8.82 -99.98 44.65
CA CYS A 244 -8.74 -100.11 43.19
C CYS A 244 -9.61 -99.07 42.46
N LYS A 245 -10.68 -98.55 43.08
CA LYS A 245 -11.54 -97.48 42.52
C LYS A 245 -10.95 -96.08 42.68
N ALA A 246 -10.15 -95.80 43.72
CA ALA A 246 -9.50 -94.50 43.87
C ALA A 246 -8.49 -94.23 42.74
N GLU A 247 -7.78 -95.26 42.26
CA GLU A 247 -6.92 -95.18 41.07
C GLU A 247 -7.71 -95.02 39.77
N LEU A 248 -8.88 -95.67 39.65
CA LEU A 248 -9.72 -95.59 38.45
C LEU A 248 -10.48 -94.25 38.35
N ALA A 249 -11.05 -93.74 39.45
CA ALA A 249 -11.78 -92.48 39.51
C ALA A 249 -10.85 -91.26 39.35
N SER A 250 -9.61 -91.35 39.87
CA SER A 250 -8.56 -90.36 39.60
C SER A 250 -8.24 -90.31 38.10
N LYS A 251 -8.11 -91.47 37.44
CA LYS A 251 -7.91 -91.51 35.98
C LYS A 251 -9.13 -91.12 35.17
N GLU A 252 -10.37 -91.44 35.57
CA GLU A 252 -11.59 -91.00 34.90
C GLU A 252 -11.87 -89.51 35.06
N GLN A 253 -11.55 -88.92 36.22
CA GLN A 253 -11.62 -87.47 36.43
C GLN A 253 -10.59 -86.75 35.58
N VAL A 254 -9.34 -87.24 35.52
CA VAL A 254 -8.29 -86.72 34.63
C VAL A 254 -8.67 -86.90 33.15
N THR A 255 -9.36 -87.99 32.77
CA THR A 255 -9.77 -88.23 31.38
C THR A 255 -11.00 -87.40 30.99
N ASN A 256 -11.95 -87.15 31.91
CA ASN A 256 -13.06 -86.21 31.70
C ASN A 256 -12.56 -84.75 31.62
N GLU A 257 -11.58 -84.38 32.44
CA GLU A 257 -10.95 -83.05 32.41
C GLU A 257 -10.17 -82.85 31.10
N HIS A 258 -9.36 -83.84 30.69
CA HIS A 258 -8.71 -83.81 29.39
C HIS A 258 -9.71 -83.80 28.23
N ARG A 259 -10.86 -84.48 28.33
CA ARG A 259 -11.91 -84.42 27.30
C ARG A 259 -12.55 -83.03 27.21
N ARG A 260 -12.83 -82.38 28.34
CA ARG A 260 -13.34 -80.99 28.37
C ARG A 260 -12.30 -80.00 27.83
N VAL A 261 -11.03 -80.19 28.15
CA VAL A 261 -9.92 -79.38 27.62
C VAL A 261 -9.75 -79.61 26.11
N ILE A 262 -9.91 -80.85 25.63
CA ILE A 262 -9.86 -81.18 24.20
C ILE A 262 -11.07 -80.58 23.48
N GLU A 263 -12.30 -80.71 24.00
CA GLU A 263 -13.51 -80.12 23.42
C GLU A 263 -13.46 -78.58 23.41
N ALA A 264 -12.98 -77.95 24.49
CA ALA A 264 -12.75 -76.51 24.55
C ALA A 264 -11.64 -76.08 23.57
N SER A 265 -10.58 -76.87 23.42
CA SER A 265 -9.51 -76.61 22.44
C SER A 265 -10.00 -76.83 21.00
N GLN A 266 -10.90 -77.79 20.76
CA GLN A 266 -11.52 -78.04 19.46
C GLN A 266 -12.47 -76.91 19.07
N GLN A 267 -13.26 -76.39 20.03
CA GLN A 267 -14.12 -75.21 19.85
C GLN A 267 -13.30 -73.94 19.64
N ALA A 268 -12.22 -73.76 20.39
CA ALA A 268 -11.28 -72.65 20.20
C ALA A 268 -10.61 -72.73 18.82
N ALA A 269 -10.15 -73.92 18.40
CA ALA A 269 -9.56 -74.13 17.08
C ALA A 269 -10.55 -73.88 15.94
N THR A 270 -11.80 -74.35 16.05
CA THR A 270 -12.84 -74.06 15.04
C THR A 270 -13.27 -72.60 15.03
N ALA A 271 -13.26 -71.91 16.16
CA ALA A 271 -13.47 -70.46 16.22
C ALA A 271 -12.29 -69.69 15.59
N LEU A 272 -11.06 -70.15 15.80
CA LEU A 272 -9.84 -69.59 15.20
C LEU A 272 -9.81 -69.81 13.69
N GLU A 273 -10.17 -71.00 13.20
CA GLU A 273 -10.27 -71.29 11.76
C GLU A 273 -11.38 -70.47 11.09
N LYS A 274 -12.54 -70.29 11.76
CA LYS A 274 -13.61 -69.41 11.26
C LYS A 274 -13.22 -67.93 11.27
N ALA A 275 -12.49 -67.46 12.28
CA ALA A 275 -11.96 -66.09 12.33
C ALA A 275 -10.87 -65.86 11.28
N THR A 276 -10.01 -66.86 11.04
CA THR A 276 -8.95 -66.82 10.02
C THR A 276 -9.53 -66.88 8.60
N ALA A 277 -10.65 -67.59 8.39
CA ALA A 277 -11.39 -67.60 7.13
C ALA A 277 -12.22 -66.32 6.89
N ALA A 278 -12.60 -65.59 7.95
CA ALA A 278 -13.32 -64.31 7.86
C ALA A 278 -12.40 -63.08 7.74
N LEU A 279 -11.11 -63.22 8.06
CA LEU A 279 -10.10 -62.17 7.89
C LEU A 279 -9.48 -62.25 6.49
N ALA A 280 -9.96 -61.39 5.59
CA ALA A 280 -9.32 -61.21 4.29
C ALA A 280 -7.87 -60.71 4.47
N PRO A 281 -6.86 -61.30 3.80
CA PRO A 281 -5.46 -60.87 3.89
C PRO A 281 -5.24 -59.37 3.64
N SER A 282 -6.13 -58.74 2.85
CA SER A 282 -6.14 -57.30 2.59
C SER A 282 -6.34 -56.44 3.85
N LYS A 283 -7.15 -56.89 4.83
CA LYS A 283 -7.41 -56.13 6.06
C LYS A 283 -6.23 -56.10 7.04
N LEU A 284 -5.38 -57.12 6.98
CA LEU A 284 -4.14 -57.17 7.77
C LEU A 284 -3.08 -56.23 7.20
N GLU A 285 -2.98 -56.12 5.87
CA GLU A 285 -2.11 -55.16 5.21
C GLU A 285 -2.62 -53.71 5.37
N ASP A 286 -3.94 -53.48 5.29
CA ASP A 286 -4.54 -52.17 5.61
C ASP A 286 -4.17 -51.71 7.03
N TYR A 287 -4.18 -52.63 8.01
CA TYR A 287 -3.81 -52.32 9.40
C TYR A 287 -2.31 -52.01 9.55
N LYS A 288 -1.42 -52.77 8.88
CA LYS A 288 0.02 -52.48 8.89
C LYS A 288 0.33 -51.13 8.24
N GLU A 289 -0.34 -50.81 7.13
CA GLU A 289 -0.18 -49.53 6.44
C GLU A 289 -0.72 -48.37 7.30
N SER A 290 -1.88 -48.55 7.94
CA SER A 290 -2.45 -47.56 8.87
C SER A 290 -1.53 -47.32 10.09
N THR A 291 -0.87 -48.37 10.59
CA THR A 291 0.10 -48.25 11.69
C THR A 291 1.36 -47.48 11.25
N LYS A 292 1.87 -47.72 10.04
CA LYS A 292 2.99 -46.94 9.47
C LYS A 292 2.62 -45.47 9.25
N GLN A 293 1.39 -45.20 8.80
CA GLN A 293 0.89 -43.84 8.65
C GLN A 293 0.76 -43.13 10.00
N LEU A 294 0.34 -43.85 11.05
CA LEU A 294 0.26 -43.33 12.41
C LEU A 294 1.65 -42.95 12.96
N GLU A 295 2.66 -43.81 12.75
CA GLU A 295 4.04 -43.52 13.13
C GLU A 295 4.64 -42.36 12.32
N ALA A 296 4.34 -42.26 11.02
CA ALA A 296 4.79 -41.15 10.17
C ALA A 296 4.18 -39.82 10.63
N MET A 297 2.89 -39.82 10.98
CA MET A 297 2.21 -38.65 11.55
C MET A 297 2.81 -38.29 12.92
N GLY A 298 3.05 -39.26 13.79
CA GLY A 298 3.70 -39.05 15.10
C GLY A 298 5.09 -38.40 15.00
N LYS A 299 5.85 -38.69 13.94
CA LYS A 299 7.16 -38.05 13.67
C LYS A 299 7.04 -36.61 13.15
N GLN A 300 5.89 -36.21 12.60
CA GLN A 300 5.66 -34.85 12.08
C GLN A 300 5.11 -33.88 13.14
N VAL A 301 4.48 -34.40 14.21
CA VAL A 301 3.91 -33.58 15.30
C VAL A 301 4.93 -32.61 15.93
N PRO A 302 6.18 -33.02 16.29
CA PRO A 302 7.12 -32.12 16.95
C PRO A 302 7.56 -30.94 16.05
N THR A 303 7.69 -31.19 14.74
CA THR A 303 8.05 -30.16 13.76
C THR A 303 6.92 -29.15 13.58
N LEU A 304 5.67 -29.61 13.57
CA LEU A 304 4.50 -28.75 13.49
C LEU A 304 4.30 -27.93 14.77
N GLU A 305 4.52 -28.53 15.95
CA GLU A 305 4.50 -27.83 17.24
C GLU A 305 5.58 -26.74 17.31
N ALA A 306 6.81 -27.03 16.87
CA ALA A 306 7.89 -26.05 16.80
C ALA A 306 7.54 -24.88 15.85
N SER A 307 6.99 -25.18 14.67
CA SER A 307 6.54 -24.15 13.72
C SER A 307 5.40 -23.30 14.29
N TYR A 308 4.47 -23.91 15.02
CA TYR A 308 3.38 -23.20 15.69
C TYR A 308 3.89 -22.25 16.78
N GLN A 309 4.82 -22.71 17.64
CA GLN A 309 5.41 -21.87 18.68
C GLN A 309 6.18 -20.68 18.09
N GLN A 310 6.93 -20.89 17.01
CA GLN A 310 7.64 -19.83 16.31
C GLN A 310 6.68 -18.78 15.73
N ARG A 311 5.62 -19.21 15.03
CA ARG A 311 4.59 -18.29 14.52
C ARG A 311 3.86 -17.53 15.61
N ARG A 312 3.67 -18.14 16.77
CA ARG A 312 3.06 -17.49 17.94
C ARG A 312 3.95 -16.36 18.48
N GLN A 313 5.26 -16.60 18.60
CA GLN A 313 6.22 -15.57 19.01
C GLN A 313 6.27 -14.41 18.01
N ASP A 314 6.29 -14.71 16.70
CA ASP A 314 6.25 -13.68 15.65
C ASP A 314 4.97 -12.84 15.70
N SER A 315 3.83 -13.48 15.99
CA SER A 315 2.54 -12.80 16.17
C SER A 315 2.55 -11.84 17.37
N GLU A 316 3.12 -12.28 18.50
CA GLU A 316 3.26 -11.45 19.70
C GLU A 316 4.20 -10.25 19.48
N LEU A 317 5.29 -10.43 18.72
CA LEU A 317 6.19 -9.34 18.33
C LEU A 317 5.47 -8.30 17.45
N LYS A 318 4.78 -8.75 16.41
CA LYS A 318 4.00 -7.87 15.53
C LYS A 318 2.90 -7.11 16.29
N LYS A 319 2.26 -7.75 17.28
CA LYS A 319 1.26 -7.09 18.12
C LYS A 319 1.86 -5.93 18.94
N LYS A 320 3.09 -6.10 19.45
CA LYS A 320 3.82 -5.03 20.16
C LYS A 320 4.21 -3.89 19.21
N GLU A 321 4.65 -4.21 17.98
CA GLU A 321 4.99 -3.21 16.97
C GLU A 321 3.77 -2.36 16.56
N ILE A 322 2.62 -3.00 16.34
CA ILE A 322 1.36 -2.30 16.01
C ILE A 322 0.98 -1.35 17.17
N SER A 323 1.01 -1.84 18.41
CA SER A 323 0.71 -1.00 19.58
C SER A 323 1.63 0.21 19.73
N SER A 324 2.91 0.09 19.33
CA SER A 324 3.87 1.20 19.32
C SER A 324 3.55 2.21 18.21
N CYS A 325 3.20 1.73 17.02
CA CYS A 325 2.76 2.58 15.91
C CYS A 325 1.49 3.36 16.24
N ASP A 326 0.50 2.73 16.87
CA ASP A 326 -0.76 3.38 17.28
C ASP A 326 -0.49 4.52 18.27
N GLN A 327 0.38 4.30 19.27
CA GLN A 327 0.79 5.35 20.21
C GLN A 327 1.48 6.54 19.52
N GLN A 328 2.35 6.27 18.54
CA GLN A 328 3.01 7.34 17.77
C GLN A 328 2.01 8.11 16.90
N TYR A 329 1.04 7.43 16.30
CA TYR A 329 -0.02 8.05 15.54
C TYR A 329 -0.86 8.98 16.41
N ASP A 330 -1.31 8.51 17.58
CA ASP A 330 -2.10 9.31 18.52
C ASP A 330 -1.34 10.55 19.01
N THR A 331 -0.05 10.40 19.30
CA THR A 331 0.81 11.53 19.71
C THR A 331 0.93 12.58 18.60
N ARG A 332 1.11 12.15 17.34
CA ARG A 332 1.17 13.07 16.19
C ARG A 332 -0.17 13.73 15.92
N LYS A 333 -1.27 13.00 16.03
CA LYS A 333 -2.62 13.53 15.88
C LYS A 333 -2.91 14.62 16.91
N GLN A 334 -2.61 14.37 18.19
CA GLN A 334 -2.77 15.38 19.24
C GLN A 334 -1.92 16.64 18.98
N LYS A 335 -0.71 16.47 18.46
CA LYS A 335 0.15 17.61 18.08
C LYS A 335 -0.49 18.43 16.96
N HIS A 336 -0.95 17.79 15.89
CA HIS A 336 -1.65 18.48 14.79
C HIS A 336 -2.92 19.17 15.26
N ASP A 337 -3.77 18.50 16.04
CA ASP A 337 -4.99 19.09 16.59
C ASP A 337 -4.68 20.34 17.44
N SER A 338 -3.55 20.34 18.16
CA SER A 338 -3.10 21.49 18.95
C SER A 338 -2.58 22.65 18.09
N GLU A 339 -1.93 22.36 16.97
CA GLU A 339 -1.44 23.34 16.00
C GLU A 339 -2.60 23.98 15.23
N ASP A 340 -3.56 23.16 14.78
CA ASP A 340 -4.77 23.62 14.09
C ASP A 340 -5.59 24.56 14.97
N ARG A 341 -5.76 24.23 16.27
CA ARG A 341 -6.43 25.13 17.22
C ARG A 341 -5.69 26.46 17.40
N LYS A 342 -4.34 26.47 17.34
CA LYS A 342 -3.56 27.71 17.42
C LYS A 342 -3.73 28.56 16.16
N LEU A 343 -3.68 27.94 14.99
CA LEU A 343 -3.88 28.61 13.71
C LEU A 343 -5.30 29.17 13.59
N GLN A 344 -6.31 28.42 14.03
CA GLN A 344 -7.70 28.86 14.07
C GLN A 344 -7.85 30.15 14.90
N LYS A 345 -7.26 30.20 16.11
CA LYS A 345 -7.27 31.40 16.96
C LYS A 345 -6.56 32.59 16.30
N GLN A 346 -5.45 32.34 15.59
CA GLN A 346 -4.74 33.40 14.87
C GLN A 346 -5.57 33.95 13.70
N LEU A 347 -6.28 33.08 12.98
CA LEU A 347 -7.18 33.47 11.90
C LEU A 347 -8.37 34.29 12.42
N GLU A 348 -8.97 33.86 13.53
CA GLU A 348 -10.04 34.62 14.19
C GLU A 348 -9.58 36.01 14.60
N GLN A 349 -8.38 36.13 15.20
CA GLN A 349 -7.81 37.44 15.54
C GLN A 349 -7.57 38.30 14.29
N LEU A 350 -7.00 37.75 13.23
CA LEU A 350 -6.79 38.48 11.98
C LEU A 350 -8.10 38.94 11.33
N GLN A 351 -9.18 38.16 11.45
CA GLN A 351 -10.50 38.58 10.96
C GLN A 351 -11.08 39.76 11.75
N VAL A 352 -10.87 39.78 13.07
CA VAL A 352 -11.25 40.94 13.91
C VAL A 352 -10.45 42.17 13.49
N ASP A 353 -9.12 42.04 13.40
CA ASP A 353 -8.24 43.14 13.00
C ASP A 353 -8.58 43.70 11.61
N LEU A 354 -8.93 42.82 10.65
CA LEU A 354 -9.35 43.22 9.31
C LEU A 354 -10.69 43.97 9.34
N ARG A 355 -11.64 43.54 10.18
CA ARG A 355 -12.94 44.20 10.32
C ARG A 355 -12.76 45.60 10.92
N ASP A 356 -11.92 45.74 11.94
CA ASP A 356 -11.59 47.03 12.56
C ASP A 356 -10.90 47.97 11.56
N ARG A 357 -9.93 47.47 10.79
CA ARG A 357 -9.27 48.25 9.74
C ARG A 357 -10.25 48.68 8.64
N LYS A 358 -11.18 47.82 8.26
CA LYS A 358 -12.21 48.15 7.28
C LYS A 358 -13.12 49.27 7.79
N SER A 359 -13.60 49.19 9.04
CA SER A 359 -14.38 50.26 9.67
C SER A 359 -13.63 51.59 9.66
N ARG A 360 -12.35 51.59 10.03
CA ARG A 360 -11.52 52.81 10.00
C ARG A 360 -11.33 53.38 8.59
N MET A 361 -11.28 52.51 7.59
CA MET A 361 -11.16 52.93 6.19
C MET A 361 -12.46 53.61 5.72
N GLU A 362 -13.62 53.04 6.07
CA GLU A 362 -14.94 53.63 5.80
C GLU A 362 -15.10 55.00 6.49
N ASP A 363 -14.65 55.14 7.74
CA ASP A 363 -14.63 56.42 8.46
C ASP A 363 -13.75 57.46 7.73
N LEU A 364 -12.56 57.06 7.30
CA LEU A 364 -11.65 57.94 6.56
C LEU A 364 -12.20 58.33 5.18
N GLU A 365 -12.83 57.41 4.46
CA GLU A 365 -13.50 57.70 3.18
C GLU A 365 -14.61 58.74 3.36
N THR A 366 -15.37 58.64 4.45
CA THR A 366 -16.40 59.62 4.82
C THR A 366 -15.78 61.00 5.06
N VAL A 367 -14.69 61.09 5.82
CA VAL A 367 -13.97 62.35 6.06
C VAL A 367 -13.42 62.94 4.77
N VAL A 368 -12.86 62.11 3.87
CA VAL A 368 -12.35 62.57 2.56
C VAL A 368 -13.49 63.10 1.70
N MET A 369 -14.66 62.45 1.69
CA MET A 369 -15.85 62.97 1.00
C MET A 369 -16.27 64.34 1.53
N GLU A 370 -16.32 64.52 2.85
CA GLU A 370 -16.66 65.79 3.48
C GLU A 370 -15.66 66.90 3.11
N LEU A 371 -14.37 66.60 3.15
CA LEU A 371 -13.31 67.55 2.76
C LEU A 371 -13.39 67.93 1.28
N ASN A 372 -13.64 66.97 0.39
CA ASN A 372 -13.82 67.25 -1.03
C ASN A 372 -15.03 68.14 -1.29
N GLN A 373 -16.14 67.91 -0.58
CA GLN A 373 -17.33 68.75 -0.69
C GLN A 373 -17.08 70.17 -0.16
N ARG A 374 -16.31 70.31 0.92
CA ARG A 374 -15.89 71.61 1.46
C ARG A 374 -14.94 72.35 0.51
N ASN A 375 -13.97 71.65 -0.08
CA ASN A 375 -13.07 72.22 -1.07
C ASN A 375 -13.83 72.70 -2.30
N LEU A 376 -14.79 71.92 -2.81
CA LEU A 376 -15.66 72.33 -3.91
C LEU A 376 -16.42 73.63 -3.56
N GLY A 377 -16.94 73.73 -2.34
CA GLY A 377 -17.60 74.95 -1.85
C GLY A 377 -16.64 76.16 -1.80
N LEU A 378 -15.39 75.95 -1.38
CA LEU A 378 -14.35 76.98 -1.36
C LEU A 378 -13.92 77.40 -2.78
N GLU A 379 -13.80 76.45 -3.72
CA GLU A 379 -13.51 76.73 -5.13
C GLU A 379 -14.63 77.54 -5.79
N GLN A 380 -15.89 77.21 -5.50
CA GLN A 380 -17.04 78.00 -5.95
C GLN A 380 -17.03 79.42 -5.38
N LEU A 381 -16.76 79.56 -4.08
CA LEU A 381 -16.59 80.86 -3.42
C LEU A 381 -15.44 81.67 -4.02
N HIS A 382 -14.30 81.03 -4.29
CA HIS A 382 -13.15 81.63 -4.94
C HIS A 382 -13.49 82.07 -6.37
N GLY A 383 -14.26 81.27 -7.11
CA GLY A 383 -14.79 81.63 -8.43
C GLY A 383 -15.63 82.90 -8.38
N ILE A 384 -16.61 82.96 -7.47
CA ILE A 384 -17.47 84.14 -7.26
C ILE A 384 -16.65 85.37 -6.86
N LEU A 385 -15.69 85.21 -5.95
CA LEU A 385 -14.78 86.29 -5.54
C LEU A 385 -13.91 86.78 -6.68
N SER A 386 -13.37 85.87 -7.49
CA SER A 386 -12.54 86.20 -8.66
C SER A 386 -13.34 86.93 -9.73
N GLU A 387 -14.61 86.54 -9.94
CA GLU A 387 -15.53 87.20 -10.87
C GLU A 387 -15.86 88.61 -10.41
N HIS A 388 -16.23 88.81 -9.14
CA HIS A 388 -16.43 90.15 -8.56
C HIS A 388 -15.17 91.02 -8.58
N LEU A 389 -13.97 90.45 -8.37
CA LEU A 389 -12.71 91.17 -8.48
C LEU A 389 -12.41 91.58 -9.92
N CYS A 390 -12.68 90.71 -10.90
CA CYS A 390 -12.64 91.05 -12.33
C CYS A 390 -13.58 92.20 -12.68
N GLU A 391 -14.83 92.18 -12.17
CA GLU A 391 -15.81 93.24 -12.41
C GLU A 391 -15.41 94.57 -11.77
N ALA A 392 -14.82 94.55 -10.57
CA ALA A 392 -14.46 95.75 -9.84
C ALA A 392 -13.13 96.38 -10.29
N LEU A 393 -12.14 95.57 -10.72
CA LEU A 393 -10.77 96.01 -11.00
C LEU A 393 -10.37 95.90 -12.48
N GLY A 394 -11.21 95.31 -13.33
CA GLY A 394 -10.96 95.09 -14.76
C GLY A 394 -10.00 93.92 -15.05
N GLU A 395 -9.88 93.54 -16.33
CA GLU A 395 -9.18 92.33 -16.80
C GLU A 395 -7.68 92.23 -16.42
N ASN A 396 -7.06 93.30 -15.92
CA ASN A 396 -5.62 93.35 -15.61
C ASN A 396 -5.25 93.03 -14.15
N TRP A 397 -6.20 92.65 -13.29
CA TRP A 397 -5.93 92.50 -11.85
C TRP A 397 -5.04 91.30 -11.47
N GLN A 398 -4.94 90.27 -12.33
CA GLN A 398 -4.08 89.09 -12.08
C GLN A 398 -2.62 89.27 -12.52
N ILE A 399 -2.22 90.44 -13.06
CA ILE A 399 -0.87 90.61 -13.66
C ILE A 399 0.26 90.67 -12.60
N ASN A 400 -0.04 90.74 -11.30
CA ASN A 400 0.98 90.80 -10.25
C ASN A 400 0.80 89.74 -9.15
N SER A 401 1.00 88.45 -9.46
CA SER A 401 1.52 87.51 -8.46
C SER A 401 2.24 86.35 -9.15
N THR A 402 3.57 86.32 -9.02
CA THR A 402 4.41 85.13 -9.19
C THR A 402 4.49 84.38 -7.87
#